data_AF-A0A969GA45-F1
#
_entry.id   AF-A0A969GA45-F1
#
_cell.length_a   1.000
_cell.length_b   1.000
_cell.length_c   1.000
_cell.angle_alpha   90.00
_cell.angle_beta   90.00
_cell.angle_gamma   90.00
#
_symmetry.space_group_name_H-M   'P 1'
#
loop_
_entity.id
_entity.type
_entity.pdbx_description
1 polymer ?
#
loop_
_entity_poly.entity_id
_entity_poly.type
_entity_poly.pdbx_seq_one_letter_code
_entity_poly.pdbx_strand_id
1 'polypeptide(L)'
;MKFNTYVLDGSPYKLYDALKEVATNADKLDDLLLDEFPTLKSVDTGHIIEISEAEKNIKYAFLIQSITTTLERMEAMPSTVPSVNKAYCLMSLCYKLDYLIRPEGFVMEVLERINREYFAHDDQTIAAKCRLLQSNFEMILNRPKSEILKEIYQTTSTFGVTMPVYHDRVRAFIDGEMANMEWYIKHGNYDVALSSAGYAVGYCLFNYAVPLPIRAFFHLFYQITESDYFLNLGYSFDLYQNEIKAFNKAAIKQEINAIVKQHRKTYPGLKPEIEVLDFKNLGTFAQSYLEMISRLTIK
;
A
#
# COMPACT_ATOMS: atom_id res chain seq x y z
N MET A 1 -12.52 25.65 22.42
CA MET A 1 -11.49 26.64 22.05
C MET A 1 -12.20 27.91 21.57
N LYS A 2 -11.90 29.10 22.13
CA LYS A 2 -12.40 30.39 21.61
C LYS A 2 -11.27 31.04 20.81
N PHE A 3 -11.43 31.12 19.49
CA PHE A 3 -10.44 31.70 18.58
C PHE A 3 -10.84 33.15 18.27
N ASN A 4 -10.00 34.13 18.60
CA ASN A 4 -10.17 35.53 18.22
C ASN A 4 -9.12 35.85 17.16
N THR A 5 -9.54 36.20 15.95
CA THR A 5 -8.65 36.59 14.86
C THR A 5 -9.25 37.76 14.08
N TYR A 6 -8.40 38.56 13.43
CA TYR A 6 -8.86 39.60 12.52
C TYR A 6 -9.51 38.96 11.29
N VAL A 7 -10.53 39.60 10.72
CA VAL A 7 -11.33 39.06 9.59
C VAL A 7 -10.46 38.66 8.39
N LEU A 8 -9.35 39.38 8.14
CA LEU A 8 -8.37 39.09 7.08
C LEU A 8 -7.58 37.79 7.31
N ASP A 9 -7.41 37.38 8.57
CA ASP A 9 -6.67 36.20 8.98
C ASP A 9 -7.58 35.01 9.28
N GLY A 10 -8.88 35.26 9.49
CA GLY A 10 -9.93 34.25 9.68
C GLY A 10 -10.66 33.82 8.41
N SER A 11 -10.06 33.97 7.22
CA SER A 11 -10.73 33.57 5.97
C SER A 11 -11.09 32.07 6.00
N PRO A 12 -12.25 31.64 5.48
CA PRO A 12 -12.68 30.23 5.50
C PRO A 12 -11.67 29.26 4.89
N TYR A 13 -10.93 29.66 3.85
CA TYR A 13 -9.92 28.81 3.20
C TYR A 13 -8.72 28.56 4.12
N LYS A 14 -8.16 29.61 4.74
CA LYS A 14 -7.07 29.47 5.72
C LYS A 14 -7.47 28.60 6.91
N LEU A 15 -8.69 28.79 7.43
CA LEU A 15 -9.21 27.98 8.53
C LEU A 15 -9.43 26.52 8.12
N TYR A 16 -9.93 26.29 6.90
CA TYR A 16 -10.08 24.94 6.35
C TYR A 16 -8.73 24.22 6.28
N ASP A 17 -7.71 24.84 5.71
CA ASP A 17 -6.38 24.23 5.56
C ASP A 17 -5.75 23.94 6.93
N ALA A 18 -5.83 24.89 7.87
CA ALA A 18 -5.31 24.71 9.22
C ALA A 18 -6.06 23.60 9.99
N LEU A 19 -7.39 23.58 9.93
CA LEU A 19 -8.20 22.53 10.59
C LEU A 19 -7.97 21.17 9.96
N LYS A 20 -7.79 21.13 8.64
CA LYS A 20 -7.44 19.90 7.92
C LYS A 20 -6.09 19.38 8.37
N GLU A 21 -5.06 20.23 8.42
CA GLU A 21 -3.72 19.86 8.87
C GLU A 21 -3.74 19.31 10.31
N VAL A 22 -4.41 20.00 11.23
CA VAL A 22 -4.56 19.52 12.61
C VAL A 22 -5.27 18.17 12.63
N ALA A 23 -6.39 18.03 11.94
CA ALA A 23 -7.18 16.80 11.94
C ALA A 23 -6.49 15.61 11.25
N THR A 24 -5.54 15.84 10.33
CA THR A 24 -4.78 14.75 9.68
C THR A 24 -3.53 14.34 10.45
N ASN A 25 -3.03 15.17 11.38
CA ASN A 25 -1.78 14.92 12.11
C ASN A 25 -1.98 14.61 13.60
N ALA A 26 -3.09 15.04 14.20
CA ALA A 26 -3.30 14.93 15.65
C ALA A 26 -3.22 13.48 16.15
N ASP A 27 -4.00 12.57 15.58
CA ASP A 27 -4.07 11.17 16.02
C ASP A 27 -2.69 10.49 15.99
N LYS A 28 -1.95 10.69 14.89
CA LYS A 28 -0.59 10.20 14.72
C LYS A 28 0.35 10.75 15.80
N LEU A 29 0.31 12.06 16.04
CA LEU A 29 1.17 12.70 17.03
C LEU A 29 0.83 12.23 18.45
N ASP A 30 -0.45 12.05 18.76
CA ASP A 30 -0.90 11.54 20.05
C ASP A 30 -0.41 10.10 20.28
N ASP A 31 -0.52 9.23 19.27
CA ASP A 31 0.01 7.87 19.35
C ASP A 31 1.53 7.83 19.58
N LEU A 32 2.28 8.65 18.85
CA LEU A 32 3.73 8.75 19.02
C LEU A 32 4.11 9.29 20.40
N LEU A 33 3.36 10.27 20.92
CA LEU A 33 3.57 10.82 22.26
C LEU A 33 3.22 9.79 23.35
N LEU A 34 2.17 9.00 23.18
CA LEU A 34 1.81 7.93 24.11
C LEU A 34 2.85 6.80 24.12
N ASP A 35 3.47 6.51 22.97
CA ASP A 35 4.59 5.57 22.88
C ASP A 35 5.84 6.10 23.60
N GLU A 36 6.16 7.38 23.43
CA GLU A 36 7.36 7.99 24.02
C GLU A 36 7.21 8.29 25.53
N PHE A 37 6.00 8.61 26.00
CA PHE A 37 5.75 9.05 27.38
C PHE A 37 4.71 8.14 28.10
N PRO A 38 5.14 7.06 28.77
CA PRO A 38 4.25 6.09 29.42
C PRO A 38 3.36 6.65 30.54
N THR A 39 3.67 7.86 31.02
CA THR A 39 2.87 8.56 32.05
C THR A 39 1.62 9.21 31.47
N LEU A 40 1.57 9.41 30.15
CA LEU A 40 0.42 9.96 29.45
C LEU A 40 -0.69 8.92 29.31
N LYS A 41 -1.92 9.40 29.28
CA LYS A 41 -3.12 8.59 29.01
C LYS A 41 -3.90 9.29 27.94
N SER A 42 -4.34 8.53 26.94
CA SER A 42 -5.23 9.04 25.92
C SER A 42 -6.53 9.54 26.56
N VAL A 43 -7.03 10.64 26.04
CA VAL A 43 -8.34 11.21 26.34
C VAL A 43 -9.09 11.28 25.01
N ASP A 44 -10.36 10.86 25.03
CA ASP A 44 -11.27 10.92 23.87
C ASP A 44 -10.89 9.98 22.69
N THR A 45 -10.94 8.67 22.93
CA THR A 45 -10.66 7.62 21.94
C THR A 45 -11.86 7.29 21.04
N GLY A 46 -12.85 8.19 20.91
CA GLY A 46 -14.10 7.92 20.18
C GLY A 46 -13.93 7.67 18.67
N HIS A 47 -12.79 8.06 18.10
CA HIS A 47 -12.43 7.85 16.70
C HIS A 47 -11.84 6.45 16.42
N ILE A 48 -11.39 5.76 17.48
CA ILE A 48 -10.81 4.41 17.44
C ILE A 48 -11.92 3.36 17.37
N ILE A 49 -11.86 2.54 16.33
CA ILE A 49 -12.70 1.37 16.12
C ILE A 49 -11.83 0.14 16.34
N GLU A 50 -12.05 -0.53 17.47
CA GLU A 50 -11.38 -1.78 17.77
C GLU A 50 -11.82 -2.89 16.81
N ILE A 51 -10.84 -3.67 16.35
CA ILE A 51 -11.07 -4.87 15.56
C ILE A 51 -10.86 -6.12 16.41
N SER A 52 -11.37 -7.26 15.95
CA SER A 52 -11.26 -8.52 16.70
C SER A 52 -9.80 -8.92 16.94
N GLU A 53 -9.51 -9.52 18.09
CA GLU A 53 -8.16 -10.01 18.40
C GLU A 53 -7.66 -11.05 17.37
N ALA A 54 -8.58 -11.85 16.82
CA ALA A 54 -8.26 -12.77 15.73
C ALA A 54 -7.74 -12.02 14.49
N GLU A 55 -8.44 -10.96 14.08
CA GLU A 55 -8.02 -10.11 12.95
C GLU A 55 -6.67 -9.44 13.22
N LYS A 56 -6.45 -8.89 14.42
CA LYS A 56 -5.16 -8.30 14.80
C LYS A 56 -4.02 -9.30 14.69
N ASN A 57 -4.24 -10.54 15.16
CA ASN A 57 -3.23 -11.59 15.08
C ASN A 57 -2.91 -12.03 13.64
N ILE A 58 -3.92 -12.09 12.75
CA ILE A 58 -3.72 -12.38 11.33
C ILE A 58 -2.89 -11.27 10.67
N LYS A 59 -3.25 -10.01 10.92
CA LYS A 59 -2.51 -8.84 10.44
C LYS A 59 -1.06 -8.82 10.95
N TYR A 60 -0.86 -9.08 12.24
CA TYR A 60 0.47 -9.20 12.83
C TYR A 60 1.30 -10.31 12.16
N ALA A 61 0.72 -11.51 12.00
CA ALA A 61 1.41 -12.63 11.37
C ALA A 61 1.83 -12.31 9.93
N PHE A 62 0.94 -11.67 9.16
CA PHE A 62 1.24 -11.22 7.80
C PHE A 62 2.32 -10.15 7.77
N LEU A 63 2.29 -9.17 8.69
CA LEU A 63 3.31 -8.13 8.83
C LEU A 63 4.69 -8.74 9.04
N ILE A 64 4.85 -9.58 10.07
CA ILE A 64 6.13 -10.20 10.42
C ILE A 64 6.61 -11.11 9.28
N GLN A 65 5.75 -12.00 8.77
CA GLN A 65 6.12 -12.91 7.70
C GLN A 65 6.55 -12.17 6.43
N SER A 66 5.83 -11.11 6.03
CA SER A 66 6.16 -10.32 4.84
C SER A 66 7.49 -9.62 4.96
N ILE A 67 7.79 -9.03 6.13
CA ILE A 67 9.08 -8.39 6.39
C ILE A 67 10.20 -9.42 6.36
N THR A 68 10.10 -10.48 7.16
CA THR A 68 11.13 -11.51 7.26
C THR A 68 11.44 -12.13 5.91
N THR A 69 10.42 -12.57 5.17
CA THR A 69 10.60 -13.19 3.84
C THR A 69 11.29 -12.24 2.85
N THR A 70 10.96 -10.94 2.90
CA THR A 70 11.55 -9.96 2.00
C THR A 70 13.02 -9.70 2.35
N LEU A 71 13.35 -9.54 3.64
CA LEU A 71 14.72 -9.34 4.09
C LEU A 71 15.60 -10.56 3.80
N GLU A 72 15.14 -11.78 4.12
CA GLU A 72 15.83 -13.02 3.79
C GLU A 72 16.10 -13.15 2.27
N ARG A 73 15.10 -12.80 1.46
CA ARG A 73 15.25 -12.77 -0.01
C ARG A 73 16.33 -11.78 -0.44
N MET A 74 16.42 -10.61 0.19
CA MET A 74 17.41 -9.59 -0.15
C MET A 74 18.84 -9.98 0.22
N GLU A 75 19.00 -10.71 1.33
CA GLU A 75 20.28 -11.30 1.74
C GLU A 75 20.71 -12.40 0.78
N ALA A 76 19.77 -13.22 0.31
CA ALA A 76 20.02 -14.30 -0.66
C ALA A 76 20.34 -13.79 -2.08
N MET A 77 20.07 -12.51 -2.40
CA MET A 77 20.38 -11.95 -3.72
C MET A 77 21.89 -11.82 -3.93
N PRO A 78 22.43 -12.27 -5.09
CA PRO A 78 23.83 -12.06 -5.43
C PRO A 78 24.23 -10.58 -5.41
N SER A 79 25.47 -10.28 -5.03
CA SER A 79 26.00 -8.91 -4.99
C SER A 79 26.06 -8.23 -6.37
N THR A 80 25.98 -9.01 -7.44
CA THR A 80 25.91 -8.54 -8.84
C THR A 80 24.52 -8.01 -9.22
N VAL A 81 23.49 -8.28 -8.43
CA VAL A 81 22.13 -7.81 -8.69
C VAL A 81 22.08 -6.29 -8.49
N PRO A 82 21.53 -5.52 -9.46
CA PRO A 82 21.38 -4.08 -9.31
C PRO A 82 20.59 -3.70 -8.05
N SER A 83 21.02 -2.66 -7.35
CA SER A 83 20.34 -2.20 -6.12
C SER A 83 18.91 -1.73 -6.36
N VAL A 84 18.56 -1.39 -7.59
CA VAL A 84 17.18 -1.06 -7.99
C VAL A 84 16.24 -2.24 -7.77
N ASN A 85 16.67 -3.49 -7.99
CA ASN A 85 15.84 -4.67 -7.74
C ASN A 85 15.48 -4.78 -6.26
N LYS A 86 16.47 -4.51 -5.39
CA LYS A 86 16.29 -4.47 -3.94
C LYS A 86 15.33 -3.35 -3.53
N ALA A 87 15.43 -2.18 -4.18
CA ALA A 87 14.53 -1.06 -3.96
C ALA A 87 13.08 -1.42 -4.30
N TYR A 88 12.82 -2.07 -5.43
CA TYR A 88 11.45 -2.53 -5.78
C TYR A 88 10.86 -3.45 -4.72
N CYS A 89 11.63 -4.43 -4.23
CA CYS A 89 11.15 -5.34 -3.18
C CYS A 89 10.80 -4.58 -1.89
N LEU A 90 11.68 -3.69 -1.42
CA LEU A 90 11.46 -2.91 -0.20
C LEU A 90 10.30 -1.93 -0.30
N MET A 91 10.21 -1.19 -1.41
CA MET A 91 9.16 -0.19 -1.59
C MET A 91 7.79 -0.85 -1.83
N SER A 92 7.75 -1.96 -2.57
CA SER A 92 6.54 -2.78 -2.68
C SER A 92 6.09 -3.34 -1.33
N LEU A 93 7.03 -3.80 -0.49
CA LEU A 93 6.72 -4.24 0.86
C LEU A 93 6.13 -3.11 1.70
N CYS A 94 6.80 -1.94 1.71
CA CYS A 94 6.38 -0.77 2.48
C CYS A 94 4.91 -0.40 2.21
N TYR A 95 4.57 -0.20 0.93
CA TYR A 95 3.21 0.23 0.57
C TYR A 95 2.17 -0.89 0.72
N LYS A 96 2.56 -2.15 0.52
CA LYS A 96 1.67 -3.28 0.78
C LYS A 96 1.27 -3.35 2.25
N LEU A 97 2.25 -3.19 3.15
CA LEU A 97 2.01 -3.22 4.60
C LEU A 97 1.16 -2.03 5.04
N ASP A 98 1.48 -0.83 4.56
CA ASP A 98 0.68 0.37 4.82
C ASP A 98 -0.79 0.14 4.45
N TYR A 99 -1.04 -0.34 3.22
CA TYR A 99 -2.40 -0.52 2.71
C TYR A 99 -3.19 -1.68 3.36
N LEU A 100 -2.55 -2.83 3.61
CA LEU A 100 -3.24 -4.04 4.09
C LEU A 100 -3.32 -4.09 5.62
N ILE A 101 -2.24 -3.74 6.31
CA ILE A 101 -2.23 -3.72 7.77
C ILE A 101 -2.98 -2.49 8.28
N ARG A 102 -2.75 -1.32 7.65
CA ARG A 102 -3.20 -0.01 8.12
C ARG A 102 -2.80 0.20 9.59
N PRO A 103 -1.49 0.11 9.89
CA PRO A 103 -1.02 0.34 11.25
C PRO A 103 -1.14 1.84 11.59
N GLU A 104 -1.20 2.14 12.88
CA GLU A 104 -1.10 3.50 13.41
C GLU A 104 0.20 3.62 14.25
N GLY A 105 0.44 4.76 14.90
CA GLY A 105 1.60 4.96 15.77
C GLY A 105 2.97 4.66 15.15
N PHE A 106 3.78 3.85 15.84
CA PHE A 106 5.19 3.62 15.49
C PHE A 106 5.36 2.94 14.13
N VAL A 107 4.64 1.84 13.87
CA VAL A 107 4.79 1.09 12.62
C VAL A 107 4.39 1.96 11.43
N MET A 108 3.32 2.75 11.54
CA MET A 108 2.94 3.74 10.51
C MET A 108 4.09 4.73 10.25
N GLU A 109 4.64 5.33 11.30
CA GLU A 109 5.73 6.31 11.17
C GLU A 109 6.99 5.70 10.54
N VAL A 110 7.32 4.44 10.85
CA VAL A 110 8.44 3.74 10.20
C VAL A 110 8.18 3.55 8.70
N LEU A 111 6.98 3.15 8.30
CA LEU A 111 6.62 2.98 6.87
C LEU A 111 6.66 4.33 6.13
N GLU A 112 6.16 5.41 6.73
CA GLU A 112 6.28 6.73 6.14
C GLU A 112 7.73 7.21 6.06
N ARG A 113 8.55 6.93 7.08
CA ARG A 113 9.97 7.24 7.08
C ARG A 113 10.70 6.53 5.94
N ILE A 114 10.42 5.25 5.70
CA ILE A 114 10.95 4.50 4.56
C ILE A 114 10.67 5.22 3.24
N ASN A 115 9.43 5.69 3.05
CA ASN A 115 9.07 6.46 1.87
C ASN A 115 9.86 7.78 1.76
N ARG A 116 9.94 8.55 2.85
CA ARG A 116 10.67 9.83 2.86
C ARG A 116 12.16 9.65 2.59
N GLU A 117 12.80 8.66 3.21
CA GLU A 117 14.23 8.38 3.05
C GLU A 117 14.58 7.90 1.63
N TYR A 118 13.72 7.07 1.03
CA TYR A 118 13.96 6.63 -0.35
C TYR A 118 13.94 7.80 -1.34
N PHE A 119 12.96 8.70 -1.22
CA PHE A 119 12.81 9.86 -2.09
C PHE A 119 13.55 11.13 -1.64
N ALA A 120 14.36 11.03 -0.58
CA ALA A 120 15.19 12.15 -0.15
C ALA A 120 16.11 12.61 -1.29
N HIS A 121 16.17 13.92 -1.51
CA HIS A 121 17.06 14.53 -2.50
C HIS A 121 18.43 14.75 -1.85
N ASP A 122 19.14 13.64 -1.66
CA ASP A 122 20.47 13.59 -1.06
C ASP A 122 21.47 12.88 -1.99
N ASP A 123 22.76 12.95 -1.64
CA ASP A 123 23.84 12.31 -2.39
C ASP A 123 23.95 10.80 -2.12
N GLN A 124 22.94 10.17 -1.51
CA GLN A 124 22.99 8.75 -1.19
C GLN A 124 22.72 7.87 -2.41
N THR A 125 23.58 6.87 -2.58
CA THR A 125 23.36 5.82 -3.59
C THR A 125 22.12 4.98 -3.24
N ILE A 126 21.47 4.39 -4.25
CA ILE A 126 20.35 3.45 -4.06
C ILE A 126 20.74 2.30 -3.13
N ALA A 127 21.98 1.80 -3.22
CA ALA A 127 22.49 0.76 -2.33
C ALA A 127 22.53 1.21 -0.85
N ALA A 128 22.92 2.46 -0.58
CA ALA A 128 22.91 3.02 0.76
C ALA A 128 21.48 3.19 1.29
N LYS A 129 20.58 3.73 0.46
CA LYS A 129 19.15 3.83 0.79
C LYS A 129 18.57 2.45 1.11
N CYS A 130 18.78 1.43 0.27
CA CYS A 130 18.29 0.08 0.56
C CYS A 130 18.79 -0.50 1.89
N ARG A 131 20.01 -0.19 2.34
CA ARG A 131 20.48 -0.62 3.66
C ARG A 131 19.72 0.08 4.79
N LEU A 132 19.52 1.39 4.66
CA LEU A 132 18.74 2.17 5.62
C LEU A 132 17.29 1.66 5.73
N LEU A 133 16.66 1.39 4.59
CA LEU A 133 15.31 0.82 4.51
C LEU A 133 15.22 -0.56 5.19
N GLN A 134 16.23 -1.43 5.03
CA GLN A 134 16.27 -2.73 5.73
C GLN A 134 16.33 -2.53 7.25
N SER A 135 17.18 -1.62 7.73
CA SER A 135 17.25 -1.31 9.16
C SER A 135 15.93 -0.78 9.72
N ASN A 136 15.16 0.01 8.96
CA ASN A 136 13.82 0.42 9.38
C ASN A 136 12.86 -0.77 9.54
N PHE A 137 12.90 -1.73 8.62
CA PHE A 137 12.09 -2.95 8.75
C PHE A 137 12.54 -3.83 9.93
N GLU A 138 13.84 -3.92 10.19
CA GLU A 138 14.38 -4.60 11.38
C GLU A 138 13.88 -3.95 12.68
N MET A 139 13.70 -2.63 12.72
CA MET A 139 13.11 -1.95 13.89
C MET A 139 11.68 -2.44 14.16
N ILE A 140 10.88 -2.70 13.11
CA ILE A 140 9.53 -3.28 13.26
C ILE A 140 9.63 -4.71 13.79
N LEU A 141 10.53 -5.54 13.26
CA LEU A 141 10.71 -6.92 13.72
C LEU A 141 11.16 -7.01 15.19
N ASN A 142 11.93 -6.03 15.65
CA ASN A 142 12.42 -5.97 17.03
C ASN A 142 11.40 -5.37 18.00
N ARG A 143 10.27 -4.84 17.51
CA ARG A 143 9.23 -4.26 18.38
C ARG A 143 8.39 -5.39 19.02
N PRO A 144 8.07 -5.31 20.33
CA PRO A 144 7.30 -6.35 20.99
C PRO A 144 5.92 -6.54 20.34
N LYS A 145 5.48 -7.80 20.18
CA LYS A 145 4.17 -8.14 19.63
C LYS A 145 3.02 -7.37 20.31
N SER A 146 3.08 -7.23 21.63
CA SER A 146 2.05 -6.51 22.39
C SER A 146 1.92 -5.04 21.99
N GLU A 147 3.02 -4.39 21.63
CA GLU A 147 3.01 -2.99 21.19
C GLU A 147 2.47 -2.88 19.76
N ILE A 148 2.93 -3.76 18.86
CA ILE A 148 2.40 -3.79 17.48
C ILE A 148 0.89 -4.05 17.46
N LEU A 149 0.37 -4.95 18.31
CA LEU A 149 -1.07 -5.22 18.36
C LEU A 149 -1.91 -4.02 18.85
N LYS A 150 -1.33 -3.10 19.64
CA LYS A 150 -2.02 -1.86 20.04
C LYS A 150 -2.16 -0.89 18.86
N GLU A 151 -1.24 -0.95 17.90
CA GLU A 151 -1.22 -0.09 16.71
C GLU A 151 -2.10 -0.61 15.57
N ILE A 152 -2.71 -1.79 15.72
CA ILE A 152 -3.61 -2.37 14.71
C ILE A 152 -5.05 -2.16 15.16
N TYR A 153 -5.64 -1.07 14.69
CA TYR A 153 -7.04 -0.72 14.88
C TYR A 153 -7.55 0.07 13.67
N GLN A 154 -8.84 0.39 13.64
CA GLN A 154 -9.41 1.24 12.59
C GLN A 154 -9.67 2.65 13.12
N THR A 155 -9.51 3.65 12.26
CA THR A 155 -9.76 5.05 12.58
C THR A 155 -10.86 5.63 11.70
N THR A 156 -11.58 6.63 12.23
CA THR A 156 -12.53 7.43 11.45
C THR A 156 -11.94 8.81 11.17
N SER A 157 -11.54 9.05 9.93
CA SER A 157 -10.93 10.32 9.54
C SER A 157 -11.94 11.23 8.83
N THR A 158 -11.98 12.50 9.22
CA THR A 158 -12.84 13.51 8.57
C THR A 158 -12.26 13.97 7.23
N PHE A 159 -10.94 13.99 7.11
CA PHE A 159 -10.22 14.43 5.91
C PHE A 159 -9.39 13.31 5.32
N GLY A 160 -9.37 13.23 3.99
CA GLY A 160 -8.40 12.40 3.27
C GLY A 160 -7.01 13.04 3.31
N VAL A 161 -5.99 12.21 3.53
CA VAL A 161 -4.59 12.62 3.60
C VAL A 161 -3.96 12.74 2.21
N THR A 162 -4.44 11.95 1.24
CA THR A 162 -3.93 11.92 -0.14
C THR A 162 -4.67 12.86 -1.07
N MET A 163 -3.98 13.39 -2.08
CA MET A 163 -4.59 14.28 -3.05
C MET A 163 -5.36 13.50 -4.13
N PRO A 164 -6.56 13.95 -4.54
CA PRO A 164 -7.29 13.34 -5.64
C PRO A 164 -6.53 13.51 -6.96
N VAL A 165 -6.46 12.44 -7.74
CA VAL A 165 -5.81 12.44 -9.05
C VAL A 165 -6.73 11.86 -10.12
N TYR A 166 -6.56 12.34 -11.35
CA TYR A 166 -7.20 11.73 -12.51
C TYR A 166 -6.47 10.44 -12.92
N HIS A 167 -7.18 9.60 -13.66
CA HIS A 167 -6.63 8.34 -14.14
C HIS A 167 -5.36 8.52 -15.00
N ASP A 168 -5.22 9.63 -15.74
CA ASP A 168 -4.03 9.89 -16.54
C ASP A 168 -2.74 9.95 -15.71
N ARG A 169 -2.80 10.42 -14.45
CA ARG A 169 -1.64 10.42 -13.55
C ARG A 169 -1.27 9.00 -13.09
N VAL A 170 -2.27 8.15 -12.88
CA VAL A 170 -2.07 6.72 -12.58
C VAL A 170 -1.49 6.00 -13.79
N ARG A 171 -2.06 6.24 -14.99
CA ARG A 171 -1.56 5.69 -16.25
C ARG A 171 -0.10 6.06 -16.48
N ALA A 172 0.24 7.35 -16.40
CA ALA A 172 1.61 7.82 -16.61
C ALA A 172 2.61 7.14 -15.68
N PHE A 173 2.23 6.87 -14.43
CA PHE A 173 3.08 6.17 -13.49
C PHE A 173 3.24 4.68 -13.83
N ILE A 174 2.14 3.99 -14.14
CA ILE A 174 2.18 2.59 -14.59
C ILE A 174 3.02 2.43 -15.86
N ASP A 175 2.80 3.30 -16.85
CA ASP A 175 3.52 3.27 -18.13
C ASP A 175 5.02 3.51 -17.94
N GLY A 176 5.41 4.36 -16.98
CA GLY A 176 6.80 4.61 -16.62
C GLY A 176 7.52 3.37 -16.06
N GLU A 177 6.79 2.48 -15.39
CA GLU A 177 7.34 1.23 -14.83
C GLU A 177 7.21 0.02 -15.77
N MET A 178 6.38 0.12 -16.81
CA MET A 178 6.03 -1.02 -17.68
C MET A 178 7.26 -1.68 -18.33
N ALA A 179 8.16 -0.85 -18.89
CA ALA A 179 9.38 -1.35 -19.55
C ALA A 179 10.30 -2.10 -18.58
N ASN A 180 10.34 -1.69 -17.30
CA ASN A 180 11.11 -2.39 -16.28
C ASN A 180 10.54 -3.78 -16.02
N MET A 181 9.21 -3.89 -15.87
CA MET A 181 8.53 -5.18 -15.65
C MET A 181 8.76 -6.13 -16.83
N GLU A 182 8.58 -5.65 -18.07
CA GLU A 182 8.83 -6.43 -19.29
C GLU A 182 10.28 -6.92 -19.38
N TRP A 183 11.25 -6.06 -19.02
CA TRP A 183 12.65 -6.43 -18.99
C TRP A 183 12.90 -7.57 -18.00
N TYR A 184 12.39 -7.48 -16.77
CA TYR A 184 12.56 -8.53 -15.77
C TYR A 184 11.90 -9.85 -16.21
N ILE A 185 10.70 -9.80 -16.78
CA ILE A 185 9.99 -10.98 -17.32
C ILE A 185 10.83 -11.66 -18.40
N LYS A 186 11.36 -10.89 -19.36
CA LYS A 186 12.17 -11.42 -20.48
C LYS A 186 13.44 -12.13 -20.01
N HIS A 187 13.99 -11.73 -18.86
CA HIS A 187 15.19 -12.32 -18.26
C HIS A 187 14.87 -13.36 -17.16
N GLY A 188 13.61 -13.77 -17.02
CA GLY A 188 13.19 -14.80 -16.05
C GLY A 188 13.14 -14.32 -14.59
N ASN A 189 13.27 -13.01 -14.34
CA ASN A 189 13.24 -12.40 -13.01
C ASN A 189 11.79 -12.06 -12.60
N TYR A 190 10.88 -13.04 -12.67
CA TYR A 190 9.44 -12.83 -12.45
C TYR A 190 9.10 -12.24 -11.08
N ASP A 191 9.85 -12.61 -10.04
CA ASP A 191 9.62 -12.10 -8.69
C ASP A 191 10.01 -10.62 -8.54
N VAL A 192 10.93 -10.11 -9.37
CA VAL A 192 11.28 -8.67 -9.39
C VAL A 192 10.24 -7.91 -10.22
N ALA A 193 9.74 -8.50 -11.31
CA ALA A 193 8.61 -7.96 -12.06
C ALA A 193 7.37 -7.81 -11.17
N LEU A 194 7.07 -8.82 -10.35
CA LEU A 194 5.98 -8.76 -9.37
C LEU A 194 6.20 -7.63 -8.35
N SER A 195 7.42 -7.48 -7.80
CA SER A 195 7.74 -6.38 -6.89
C SER A 195 7.65 -5.01 -7.56
N SER A 196 8.04 -4.87 -8.83
CA SER A 196 7.90 -3.62 -9.59
C SER A 196 6.42 -3.26 -9.80
N ALA A 197 5.58 -4.24 -10.14
CA ALA A 197 4.14 -4.04 -10.22
C ALA A 197 3.51 -3.71 -8.87
N GLY A 198 3.88 -4.41 -7.80
CA GLY A 198 3.42 -4.14 -6.44
C GLY A 198 3.85 -2.76 -5.94
N TYR A 199 5.06 -2.31 -6.28
CA TYR A 199 5.50 -0.92 -6.09
C TYR A 199 4.59 0.05 -6.82
N ALA A 200 4.26 -0.21 -8.10
CA ALA A 200 3.42 0.67 -8.89
C ALA A 200 2.02 0.86 -8.27
N VAL A 201 1.39 -0.26 -7.87
CA VAL A 201 0.08 -0.30 -7.19
C VAL A 201 0.15 0.41 -5.84
N GLY A 202 1.11 0.01 -5.01
CA GLY A 202 1.28 0.54 -3.67
C GLY A 202 1.58 2.03 -3.65
N TYR A 203 2.46 2.52 -4.51
CA TYR A 203 2.77 3.94 -4.61
C TYR A 203 1.54 4.76 -4.95
N CYS A 204 0.70 4.29 -5.90
CA CYS A 204 -0.53 4.99 -6.25
C CYS A 204 -1.52 5.05 -5.09
N LEU A 205 -1.67 3.96 -4.34
CA LEU A 205 -2.56 3.91 -3.17
C LEU A 205 -2.04 4.77 -2.01
N PHE A 206 -0.72 4.81 -1.83
CA PHE A 206 -0.06 5.57 -0.76
C PHE A 206 -0.10 7.08 -1.03
N ASN A 207 0.13 7.52 -2.26
CA ASN A 207 0.29 8.94 -2.58
C ASN A 207 -0.99 9.62 -3.08
N TYR A 208 -1.96 8.86 -3.61
CA TYR A 208 -3.09 9.43 -4.34
C TYR A 208 -4.44 8.93 -3.84
N ALA A 209 -5.43 9.82 -3.85
CA ALA A 209 -6.84 9.45 -3.85
C ALA A 209 -7.25 9.13 -5.30
N VAL A 210 -6.96 7.90 -5.73
CA VAL A 210 -7.27 7.43 -7.09
C VAL A 210 -8.80 7.26 -7.32
N PRO A 211 -9.28 7.28 -8.58
CA PRO A 211 -10.68 7.03 -8.88
C PRO A 211 -11.16 5.69 -8.32
N LEU A 212 -12.41 5.63 -7.85
CA LEU A 212 -12.96 4.43 -7.16
C LEU A 212 -12.78 3.11 -7.93
N PRO A 213 -13.00 3.03 -9.25
CA PRO A 213 -12.78 1.79 -9.99
C PRO A 213 -11.31 1.35 -9.96
N ILE A 214 -10.37 2.30 -10.05
CA ILE A 214 -8.93 2.03 -9.97
C ILE A 214 -8.56 1.50 -8.59
N ARG A 215 -9.09 2.12 -7.52
CA ARG A 215 -8.88 1.61 -6.16
C ARG A 215 -9.40 0.18 -6.00
N ALA A 216 -10.56 -0.13 -6.57
CA ALA A 216 -11.12 -1.48 -6.54
C ALA A 216 -10.23 -2.49 -7.30
N PHE A 217 -9.70 -2.12 -8.48
CA PHE A 217 -8.76 -2.97 -9.21
C PHE A 217 -7.43 -3.17 -8.48
N PHE A 218 -6.89 -2.14 -7.84
CA PHE A 218 -5.70 -2.25 -7.01
C PHE A 218 -5.94 -3.08 -5.73
N HIS A 219 -7.13 -3.02 -5.15
CA HIS A 219 -7.48 -3.92 -4.06
C HIS A 219 -7.58 -5.38 -4.54
N LEU A 220 -8.22 -5.62 -5.69
CA LEU A 220 -8.29 -6.94 -6.31
C LEU A 220 -6.89 -7.48 -6.66
N PHE A 221 -5.96 -6.61 -7.08
CA PHE A 221 -4.57 -7.00 -7.26
C PHE A 221 -3.99 -7.64 -5.99
N TYR A 222 -4.14 -6.98 -4.84
CA TYR A 222 -3.69 -7.55 -3.57
C TYR A 222 -4.47 -8.79 -3.14
N GLN A 223 -5.78 -8.87 -3.42
CA GLN A 223 -6.54 -10.11 -3.16
C GLN A 223 -6.01 -11.30 -3.96
N ILE A 224 -5.45 -11.06 -5.15
CA ILE A 224 -4.84 -12.10 -5.97
C ILE A 224 -3.41 -12.41 -5.50
N THR A 225 -2.56 -11.39 -5.31
CA THR A 225 -1.15 -11.60 -4.97
C THR A 225 -0.93 -12.01 -3.51
N GLU A 226 -1.85 -11.67 -2.62
CA GLU A 226 -1.83 -11.98 -1.19
C GLU A 226 -3.06 -12.80 -0.78
N SER A 227 -3.48 -13.74 -1.65
CA SER A 227 -4.70 -14.56 -1.48
C SER A 227 -4.83 -15.16 -0.07
N ASP A 228 -3.78 -15.84 0.42
CA ASP A 228 -3.79 -16.51 1.73
C ASP A 228 -4.05 -15.53 2.88
N TYR A 229 -3.58 -14.29 2.79
CA TYR A 229 -3.84 -13.27 3.80
C TYR A 229 -5.34 -12.95 3.91
N PHE A 230 -6.00 -12.76 2.76
CA PHE A 230 -7.43 -12.50 2.73
C PHE A 230 -8.26 -13.72 3.13
N LEU A 231 -7.85 -14.92 2.73
CA LEU A 231 -8.50 -16.16 3.17
C LEU A 231 -8.44 -16.32 4.69
N ASN A 232 -7.28 -16.02 5.30
CA ASN A 232 -7.12 -16.04 6.75
C ASN A 232 -7.99 -14.99 7.45
N LEU A 233 -8.23 -13.83 6.82
CA LEU A 233 -9.18 -12.82 7.30
C LEU A 233 -10.66 -13.24 7.17
N GLY A 234 -10.94 -14.41 6.59
CA GLY A 234 -12.30 -14.95 6.45
C GLY A 234 -12.98 -14.61 5.12
N TYR A 235 -12.25 -14.09 4.13
CA TYR A 235 -12.80 -13.90 2.79
C TYR A 235 -13.03 -15.25 2.12
N SER A 236 -14.14 -15.37 1.39
CA SER A 236 -14.54 -16.58 0.68
C SER A 236 -14.46 -16.38 -0.84
N PHE A 237 -13.24 -16.46 -1.37
CA PHE A 237 -12.98 -16.48 -2.81
C PHE A 237 -11.92 -17.54 -3.15
N ASP A 238 -11.79 -17.87 -4.43
CA ASP A 238 -10.73 -18.72 -4.94
C ASP A 238 -10.14 -18.02 -6.15
N LEU A 239 -9.15 -17.15 -5.92
CA LEU A 239 -8.53 -16.32 -6.96
C LEU A 239 -7.16 -16.88 -7.37
N TYR A 240 -6.31 -17.17 -6.39
CA TYR A 240 -4.99 -17.73 -6.58
C TYR A 240 -4.65 -18.72 -5.46
N GLN A 241 -4.11 -19.86 -5.85
CA GLN A 241 -3.72 -20.95 -4.95
C GLN A 241 -2.19 -20.98 -4.85
N ASN A 242 -1.65 -20.51 -3.73
CA ASN A 242 -0.20 -20.38 -3.52
C ASN A 242 0.54 -21.72 -3.55
N GLU A 243 -0.06 -22.78 -2.97
CA GLU A 243 0.55 -24.12 -2.86
C GLU A 243 0.91 -24.72 -4.22
N ILE A 244 0.00 -24.60 -5.20
CA ILE A 244 0.17 -25.15 -6.55
C ILE A 244 0.51 -24.08 -7.59
N LYS A 245 0.64 -22.81 -7.17
CA LYS A 245 0.92 -21.64 -8.01
C LYS A 245 -0.03 -21.51 -9.20
N ALA A 246 -1.33 -21.65 -8.95
CA ALA A 246 -2.36 -21.67 -10.00
C ALA A 246 -3.39 -20.55 -9.83
N PHE A 247 -3.78 -19.95 -10.95
CA PHE A 247 -4.85 -18.96 -11.00
C PHE A 247 -6.20 -19.61 -11.28
N ASN A 248 -7.23 -19.20 -10.54
CA ASN A 248 -8.60 -19.43 -10.95
C ASN A 248 -9.04 -18.31 -11.89
N LYS A 249 -8.80 -18.52 -13.19
CA LYS A 249 -9.09 -17.52 -14.23
C LYS A 249 -10.56 -17.10 -14.25
N ALA A 250 -11.47 -18.05 -14.04
CA ALA A 250 -12.91 -17.78 -14.08
C ALA A 250 -13.33 -16.84 -12.94
N ALA A 251 -12.86 -17.10 -11.72
CA ALA A 251 -13.12 -16.26 -10.56
C ALA A 251 -12.53 -14.85 -10.74
N ILE A 252 -11.28 -14.73 -11.21
CA ILE A 252 -10.66 -13.43 -11.47
C ILE A 252 -11.45 -12.62 -12.51
N LYS A 253 -11.85 -13.25 -13.63
CA LYS A 253 -12.68 -12.59 -14.65
C LYS A 253 -14.05 -12.18 -14.08
N GLN A 254 -14.63 -12.97 -13.18
CA GLN A 254 -15.88 -12.65 -12.51
C GLN A 254 -15.74 -11.42 -11.60
N GLU A 255 -14.69 -11.35 -10.77
CA GLU A 255 -14.45 -10.21 -9.88
C GLU A 255 -14.19 -8.91 -10.66
N ILE A 256 -13.42 -8.97 -11.75
CA ILE A 256 -13.22 -7.82 -12.65
C ILE A 256 -14.57 -7.32 -13.18
N ASN A 257 -15.44 -8.22 -13.63
CA ASN A 257 -16.77 -7.86 -14.13
C ASN A 257 -17.69 -7.32 -13.02
N ALA A 258 -17.55 -7.81 -11.78
CA ALA A 258 -18.28 -7.31 -10.62
C ALA A 258 -17.90 -5.84 -10.33
N ILE A 259 -16.60 -5.52 -10.33
CA ILE A 259 -16.10 -4.14 -10.20
C ILE A 259 -16.68 -3.24 -11.31
N VAL A 260 -16.64 -3.70 -12.57
CA VAL A 260 -17.21 -2.94 -13.70
C VAL A 260 -18.70 -2.69 -13.48
N LYS A 261 -19.47 -3.72 -13.08
CA LYS A 261 -20.91 -3.60 -12.84
C LYS A 261 -21.22 -2.60 -11.72
N GLN A 262 -20.46 -2.64 -10.62
CA GLN A 262 -20.62 -1.74 -9.48
C GLN A 262 -20.42 -0.27 -9.88
N HIS A 263 -19.46 -0.01 -10.76
CA HIS A 263 -19.07 1.35 -11.13
C HIS A 263 -19.67 1.87 -12.44
N ARG A 264 -20.40 1.03 -13.21
CA ARG A 264 -20.94 1.36 -14.53
C ARG A 264 -21.79 2.63 -14.57
N LYS A 265 -22.58 2.90 -13.52
CA LYS A 265 -23.46 4.08 -13.47
C LYS A 265 -22.67 5.39 -13.51
N THR A 266 -21.56 5.45 -12.77
CA THR A 266 -20.70 6.64 -12.69
C THR A 266 -19.68 6.65 -13.82
N TYR A 267 -19.20 5.49 -14.25
CA TYR A 267 -18.15 5.34 -15.25
C TYR A 267 -18.63 4.44 -16.41
N PRO A 268 -19.46 4.97 -17.33
CA PRO A 268 -20.05 4.17 -18.41
C PRO A 268 -19.03 3.68 -19.43
N GLY A 269 -17.88 4.34 -19.55
CA GLY A 269 -16.76 3.95 -20.42
C GLY A 269 -15.84 2.89 -19.82
N LEU A 270 -16.10 2.42 -18.59
CA LEU A 270 -15.25 1.45 -17.91
C LEU A 270 -15.34 0.07 -18.58
N LYS A 271 -14.32 -0.26 -19.37
CA LYS A 271 -14.24 -1.51 -20.13
C LYS A 271 -12.81 -2.08 -20.09
N PRO A 272 -12.46 -2.90 -19.09
CA PRO A 272 -11.16 -3.57 -19.04
C PRO A 272 -10.98 -4.57 -20.19
N GLU A 273 -9.79 -4.58 -20.79
CA GLU A 273 -9.40 -5.55 -21.82
C GLU A 273 -8.94 -6.88 -21.19
N ILE A 274 -9.87 -7.63 -20.62
CA ILE A 274 -9.58 -8.85 -19.82
C ILE A 274 -8.74 -9.90 -20.56
N GLU A 275 -8.79 -9.92 -21.89
CA GLU A 275 -8.06 -10.89 -22.72
C GLU A 275 -6.54 -10.64 -22.78
N VAL A 276 -6.05 -9.48 -22.29
CA VAL A 276 -4.60 -9.22 -22.22
C VAL A 276 -3.94 -9.92 -21.03
N LEU A 277 -4.71 -10.42 -20.06
CA LEU A 277 -4.19 -11.02 -18.83
C LEU A 277 -3.41 -12.31 -19.08
N ASP A 278 -2.14 -12.34 -18.66
CA ASP A 278 -1.27 -13.51 -18.73
C ASP A 278 -1.19 -14.25 -17.39
N PHE A 279 -1.85 -15.40 -17.32
CA PHE A 279 -1.92 -16.25 -16.13
C PHE A 279 -0.79 -17.29 -16.02
N LYS A 280 0.36 -17.10 -16.71
CA LYS A 280 1.48 -18.04 -16.65
C LYS A 280 2.16 -18.09 -15.28
N ASN A 281 2.38 -16.94 -14.66
CA ASN A 281 2.88 -16.79 -13.28
C ASN A 281 2.51 -15.40 -12.74
N LEU A 282 2.74 -15.15 -11.45
CA LEU A 282 2.42 -13.87 -10.82
C LEU A 282 3.15 -12.66 -11.44
N GLY A 283 4.39 -12.82 -11.92
CA GLY A 283 5.13 -11.72 -12.55
C GLY A 283 4.52 -11.29 -13.88
N THR A 284 4.20 -12.23 -14.76
CA THR A 284 3.53 -11.95 -16.05
C THR A 284 2.10 -11.47 -15.85
N PHE A 285 1.40 -12.04 -14.86
CA PHE A 285 0.06 -11.60 -14.50
C PHE A 285 0.07 -10.16 -14.00
N ALA A 286 0.99 -9.81 -13.10
CA ALA A 286 1.04 -8.48 -12.52
C ALA A 286 1.31 -7.39 -13.56
N GLN A 287 2.24 -7.63 -14.50
CA GLN A 287 2.50 -6.71 -15.60
C GLN A 287 1.26 -6.55 -16.51
N SER A 288 0.69 -7.66 -17.00
CA SER A 288 -0.49 -7.60 -17.90
C SER A 288 -1.75 -7.05 -17.20
N TYR A 289 -1.89 -7.25 -15.89
CA TYR A 289 -2.96 -6.67 -15.09
C TYR A 289 -2.82 -5.14 -14.98
N LEU A 290 -1.60 -4.63 -14.78
CA LEU A 290 -1.35 -3.19 -14.81
C LEU A 290 -1.52 -2.59 -16.20
N GLU A 291 -1.12 -3.32 -17.25
CA GLU A 291 -1.38 -2.94 -18.63
C GLU A 291 -2.89 -2.78 -18.89
N MET A 292 -3.70 -3.74 -18.44
CA MET A 292 -5.16 -3.65 -18.49
C MET A 292 -5.69 -2.39 -17.78
N ILE A 293 -5.15 -2.06 -16.60
CA ILE A 293 -5.54 -0.86 -15.84
C ILE A 293 -5.13 0.42 -16.57
N SER A 294 -3.91 0.49 -17.11
CA SER A 294 -3.39 1.66 -17.83
C SER A 294 -4.26 2.04 -19.03
N ARG A 295 -4.87 1.05 -19.70
CA ARG A 295 -5.73 1.23 -20.88
C ARG A 295 -7.16 1.63 -20.58
N LEU A 296 -7.55 1.71 -19.30
CA LEU A 296 -8.91 2.08 -18.93
C LEU A 296 -9.24 3.51 -19.37
N THR A 297 -10.50 3.70 -19.76
CA THR A 297 -11.07 5.02 -19.99
C THR A 297 -11.95 5.41 -18.81
N ILE A 298 -11.46 6.33 -17.99
CA ILE A 298 -12.16 6.86 -16.81
C ILE A 298 -12.29 8.36 -17.01
N LYS A 299 -13.53 8.82 -17.15
CA LYS A 299 -13.92 10.22 -17.29
C LYS A 299 -14.80 10.63 -16.12
#